data_AF-A0A850LLJ1-F1
#
_entry.id   AF-A0A850LLJ1-F1
#
_cell.length_a   1.000
_cell.length_b   1.000
_cell.length_c   1.000
_cell.angle_alpha   90.00
_cell.angle_beta   90.00
_cell.angle_gamma   90.00
#
_symmetry.space_group_name_H-M   'P 1'
#
loop_
_entity.id
_entity.type
_entity.pdbx_description
1 polymer ?
#
loop_
_entity_poly.entity_id
_entity_poly.type
_entity_poly.pdbx_seq_one_letter_code
_entity_poly.pdbx_strand_id
1 'polypeptide(L)'
;MNLFLKLLFRNRLAAMGAVVLGAILLLVLLTPFLPLQDPDVTATADRFKRPFSEGHLLGTDHLGRDLLSRLLHGTRLSLAVGIAAALVAATIGSTIGIVAGYFGGRVDNIIMRIVDMLMAFPYILLALAIVAALGPGLMNALIAVAAVNVPFFARNIRGITVGLAGREFIDAARLAGMGHARIILTELLPNVLPVIVIAMSTTVGWMILETAGLSFLGLGSQPPQADLGSMLGEARSAMISHPHTSIVPGIMIFLIVMSINLLGDGVRDALDPRLRSGALSRPRATTLVERQGDIPAATDDLLAIQELETQFHVGDRIYRAVGGVSLAVKPGECLGVIGESGSGKSVTALSVMGLVASPPGVITGGAVRFQGEDLIGAPYETLRQRRGDRVAYIFQDPLSTLHPLYRIGQQLAEAIQSHHKVSNAEARARAIQLLKDVRIPNAESRVDNYPHEMSGGMRQRVGIAMALANEPDVIIADEPTTALDVTVQAQILSLLDDLRRDRGLAIIFITHDFGVVAQLCDRVAVMYAGRIVEQGPTQAVLEAPAHPYTKRLIACVPELGGGRRELAAIPGLPPVVDNLPEGCAFAPRCDKAQESCRAGDVALKGTAPRAVRCLYPEVAV
;
A
#
# COMPACT_ATOMS: atom_id res chain seq x y z
N MET A 1 -3.41 -20.57 -14.03
CA MET A 1 -2.12 -20.21 -13.38
C MET A 1 -2.42 -19.34 -12.17
N ASN A 2 -2.17 -19.83 -10.95
CA ASN A 2 -2.44 -19.09 -9.70
C ASN A 2 -1.80 -17.69 -9.72
N LEU A 3 -2.43 -16.70 -9.10
CA LEU A 3 -1.93 -15.32 -8.99
C LEU A 3 -0.48 -15.28 -8.49
N PHE A 4 -0.14 -16.16 -7.54
CA PHE A 4 1.23 -16.36 -7.04
C PHE A 4 2.23 -16.71 -8.15
N LEU A 5 1.89 -17.67 -9.02
CA LEU A 5 2.75 -18.07 -10.15
C LEU A 5 2.88 -16.93 -11.17
N LYS A 6 1.79 -16.19 -11.44
CA LYS A 6 1.86 -15.00 -12.32
C LYS A 6 2.80 -13.92 -11.76
N LEU A 7 2.77 -13.68 -10.45
CA LEU A 7 3.64 -12.71 -9.79
C LEU A 7 5.10 -13.19 -9.76
N LEU A 8 5.32 -14.46 -9.42
CA LEU A 8 6.64 -15.09 -9.38
C LEU A 8 7.35 -15.03 -10.75
N PHE A 9 6.65 -15.43 -11.82
CA PHE A 9 7.19 -15.46 -13.17
C PHE A 9 7.18 -14.09 -13.88
N ARG A 10 6.69 -13.03 -13.24
CA ARG A 10 6.83 -11.67 -13.76
C ARG A 10 8.28 -11.21 -13.72
N ASN A 11 9.04 -11.68 -12.74
CA ASN A 11 10.48 -11.44 -12.64
C ASN A 11 11.23 -12.47 -13.49
N ARG A 12 11.82 -12.02 -14.61
CA ARG A 12 12.53 -12.91 -15.56
C ARG A 12 13.73 -13.61 -14.93
N LEU A 13 14.40 -12.98 -13.96
CA LEU A 13 15.54 -13.58 -13.27
C LEU A 13 15.08 -14.68 -12.32
N ALA A 14 13.99 -14.45 -11.57
CA ALA A 14 13.38 -15.49 -10.74
C ALA A 14 12.87 -16.67 -11.58
N ALA A 15 12.29 -16.40 -12.75
CA ALA A 15 11.88 -17.44 -13.69
C ALA A 15 13.07 -18.30 -14.15
N MET A 16 14.19 -17.67 -14.51
CA MET A 16 15.42 -18.37 -14.89
C MET A 16 15.96 -19.23 -13.73
N GLY A 17 16.03 -18.67 -12.53
CA GLY A 17 16.42 -19.41 -11.33
C GLY A 17 15.51 -20.61 -11.05
N ALA A 18 14.19 -20.46 -11.20
CA ALA A 18 13.22 -21.54 -11.04
C ALA A 18 13.46 -22.68 -12.05
N VAL A 19 13.73 -22.35 -13.32
CA VAL A 19 13.98 -23.33 -14.38
C VAL A 19 15.26 -24.10 -14.11
N VAL A 20 16.35 -23.42 -13.77
CA VAL A 20 17.65 -24.06 -13.49
C VAL A 20 17.56 -24.93 -12.24
N LEU A 21 16.99 -24.42 -11.14
CA LEU A 21 16.80 -25.19 -9.91
C LEU A 21 15.87 -26.39 -10.16
N GLY A 22 14.79 -26.20 -10.93
CA GLY A 22 13.88 -27.27 -11.31
C GLY A 22 14.56 -28.39 -12.10
N ALA A 23 15.45 -28.03 -13.03
CA ALA A 23 16.23 -29.02 -13.79
C ALA A 23 17.21 -29.79 -12.88
N ILE A 24 17.89 -29.10 -11.95
CA ILE A 24 18.80 -29.73 -10.98
C ILE A 24 18.02 -30.67 -10.05
N LEU A 25 16.89 -30.23 -9.49
CA LEU A 25 16.05 -31.05 -8.61
C LEU A 25 15.50 -32.27 -9.34
N LEU A 26 15.07 -32.11 -10.60
CA LEU A 26 14.62 -33.23 -11.43
C LEU A 26 15.74 -34.25 -11.65
N LEU A 27 16.94 -33.79 -12.04
CA LEU A 27 18.10 -34.65 -12.22
C LEU A 27 18.44 -35.41 -10.94
N VAL A 28 18.47 -34.71 -9.79
CA VAL A 28 18.75 -35.27 -8.46
C VAL A 28 17.74 -36.32 -8.02
N LEU A 29 16.45 -36.09 -8.31
CA LEU A 29 15.37 -37.04 -7.99
C LEU A 29 15.40 -38.27 -8.90
N LEU A 30 15.82 -38.11 -10.15
CA LEU A 30 15.97 -39.19 -11.11
C LEU A 30 17.26 -40.01 -10.89
N THR A 31 18.28 -39.46 -10.22
CA THR A 31 19.58 -40.10 -9.98
C THR A 31 19.49 -41.58 -9.55
N PRO A 32 18.64 -41.99 -8.59
CA PRO A 32 18.56 -43.40 -8.17
C PRO A 32 18.08 -44.36 -9.25
N PHE A 33 17.45 -43.84 -10.31
CA PHE A 33 16.89 -44.61 -11.43
C PHE A 33 17.76 -44.52 -12.70
N LEU A 34 18.74 -43.62 -12.72
CA LEU A 34 19.65 -43.51 -13.85
C LEU A 34 20.67 -44.66 -13.80
N PRO A 35 21.05 -45.25 -14.95
CA PRO A 35 22.05 -46.32 -15.02
C PRO A 35 23.47 -45.75 -14.85
N LEU A 36 23.73 -45.13 -13.70
CA LEU A 36 25.01 -44.55 -13.33
C LEU A 36 25.84 -45.57 -12.56
N GLN A 37 27.17 -45.44 -12.64
CA GLN A 37 28.08 -46.21 -11.80
C GLN A 37 27.85 -45.88 -10.33
N ASP A 38 28.12 -46.83 -9.44
CA ASP A 38 28.05 -46.58 -8.00
C ASP A 38 29.08 -45.47 -7.63
N PRO A 39 28.65 -44.38 -6.94
CA PRO A 39 29.50 -43.23 -6.63
C PRO A 39 30.70 -43.55 -5.72
N ASP A 40 30.68 -44.69 -5.03
CA ASP A 40 31.67 -45.07 -4.04
C ASP A 40 32.65 -46.14 -4.55
N VAL A 41 32.41 -46.72 -5.73
CA VAL A 41 33.28 -47.75 -6.34
C VAL A 41 34.60 -47.14 -6.81
N THR A 42 35.70 -47.61 -6.24
CA THR A 42 37.06 -47.14 -6.55
C THR A 42 37.70 -47.98 -7.66
N ALA A 43 38.38 -47.31 -8.61
CA ALA A 43 39.06 -47.92 -9.73
C ALA A 43 40.39 -47.19 -9.98
N THR A 44 41.43 -47.52 -9.21
CA THR A 44 42.70 -46.78 -9.21
C THR A 44 43.41 -46.71 -10.57
N ALA A 45 43.17 -47.67 -11.46
CA ALA A 45 43.66 -47.66 -12.85
C ALA A 45 43.09 -46.49 -13.66
N ASP A 46 41.90 -46.00 -13.29
CA ASP A 46 41.14 -44.98 -13.98
C ASP A 46 41.26 -43.61 -13.30
N ARG A 47 42.29 -43.36 -12.49
CA ARG A 47 42.45 -42.06 -11.80
C ARG A 47 42.58 -40.89 -12.77
N PHE A 48 41.92 -39.78 -12.46
CA PHE A 48 42.04 -38.50 -13.20
C PHE A 48 41.79 -38.57 -14.71
N LYS A 49 40.89 -39.46 -15.16
CA LYS A 49 40.41 -39.47 -16.55
C LYS A 49 39.80 -38.11 -16.87
N ARG A 50 40.13 -37.58 -18.05
CA ARG A 50 39.60 -36.29 -18.52
C ARG A 50 38.10 -36.39 -18.79
N PRO A 51 37.36 -35.26 -18.76
CA PRO A 51 35.99 -35.23 -19.26
C PRO A 51 35.88 -35.84 -20.67
N PHE A 52 34.75 -36.49 -20.95
CA PHE A 52 34.46 -37.23 -22.19
C PHE A 52 35.33 -38.47 -22.44
N SER A 53 35.92 -39.06 -21.39
CA SER A 53 36.55 -40.38 -21.49
C SER A 53 35.48 -41.48 -21.58
N GLU A 54 35.76 -42.60 -22.24
CA GLU A 54 34.81 -43.72 -22.35
C GLU A 54 34.32 -44.16 -20.97
N GLY A 55 32.99 -44.20 -20.78
CA GLY A 55 32.33 -44.54 -19.52
C GLY A 55 32.30 -43.42 -18.46
N HIS A 56 32.97 -42.28 -18.67
CA HIS A 56 33.10 -41.20 -17.67
C HIS A 56 32.89 -39.81 -18.29
N LEU A 57 31.63 -39.37 -18.36
CA LEU A 57 31.25 -38.11 -19.04
C LEU A 57 31.96 -36.89 -18.44
N LEU A 58 32.03 -36.79 -17.12
CA LEU A 58 32.68 -35.68 -16.41
C LEU A 58 34.12 -36.00 -15.97
N GLY A 59 34.64 -37.18 -16.33
CA GLY A 59 35.94 -37.68 -15.88
C GLY A 59 35.86 -38.43 -14.55
N THR A 60 37.02 -38.68 -13.95
CA THR A 60 37.14 -39.41 -12.68
C THR A 60 37.99 -38.66 -11.67
N ASP A 61 37.83 -38.99 -10.39
CA ASP A 61 38.61 -38.40 -9.31
C ASP A 61 39.96 -39.13 -9.06
N HIS A 62 40.62 -38.76 -7.96
CA HIS A 62 41.91 -39.33 -7.53
C HIS A 62 41.86 -40.82 -7.18
N LEU A 63 40.68 -41.37 -6.88
CA LEU A 63 40.44 -42.80 -6.63
C LEU A 63 39.84 -43.51 -7.85
N GLY A 64 39.70 -42.81 -8.98
CA GLY A 64 39.09 -43.32 -10.20
C GLY A 64 37.57 -43.47 -10.12
N ARG A 65 36.90 -42.80 -9.17
CA ARG A 65 35.44 -42.81 -9.05
C ARG A 65 34.82 -41.87 -10.08
N ASP A 66 33.68 -42.23 -10.63
CA ASP A 66 32.97 -41.44 -11.65
C ASP A 66 32.48 -40.09 -11.10
N LEU A 67 32.93 -38.98 -11.70
CA LEU A 67 32.58 -37.64 -11.23
C LEU A 67 31.11 -37.30 -11.45
N LEU A 68 30.46 -37.81 -12.49
CA LEU A 68 29.03 -37.53 -12.76
C LEU A 68 28.14 -38.18 -11.69
N SER A 69 28.39 -39.46 -11.39
CA SER A 69 27.68 -40.17 -10.34
C SER A 69 27.89 -39.52 -8.98
N ARG A 70 29.14 -39.21 -8.61
CA ARG A 70 29.45 -38.51 -7.35
C ARG A 70 28.79 -37.13 -7.28
N LEU A 71 28.79 -36.38 -8.39
CA LEU A 71 28.18 -35.06 -8.43
C LEU A 71 26.68 -35.10 -8.16
N LEU A 72 25.95 -36.02 -8.80
CA LEU A 72 24.50 -36.10 -8.65
C LEU A 72 24.08 -36.62 -7.27
N HIS A 73 24.77 -37.63 -6.74
CA HIS A 73 24.55 -38.14 -5.39
C HIS A 73 24.95 -37.10 -4.32
N GLY A 74 26.08 -36.43 -4.51
CA GLY A 74 26.56 -35.37 -3.62
C GLY A 74 25.65 -34.14 -3.63
N THR A 75 25.11 -33.75 -4.80
CA THR A 75 24.15 -32.66 -4.92
C THR A 75 22.87 -32.93 -4.11
N ARG A 76 22.37 -34.18 -4.17
CA ARG A 76 21.21 -34.61 -3.37
C ARG A 76 21.45 -34.39 -1.88
N LEU A 77 22.62 -34.84 -1.42
CA LEU A 77 22.98 -34.77 0.00
C LEU A 77 23.18 -33.32 0.45
N SER A 78 23.91 -32.51 -0.31
CA SER A 78 24.15 -31.09 0.00
C SER A 78 22.85 -30.27 0.04
N LEU A 79 21.93 -30.49 -0.90
CA LEU A 79 20.61 -29.83 -0.90
C LEU A 79 19.79 -30.24 0.32
N ALA A 80 19.71 -31.53 0.63
CA ALA A 80 18.95 -32.03 1.77
C ALA A 80 19.45 -31.44 3.10
N VAL A 81 20.77 -31.40 3.30
CA VAL A 81 21.39 -30.86 4.52
C VAL A 81 21.20 -29.35 4.63
N GLY A 82 21.43 -28.60 3.55
CA GLY A 82 21.27 -27.15 3.56
C GLY A 82 19.82 -26.71 3.81
N ILE A 83 18.84 -27.38 3.19
CA ILE A 83 17.42 -27.10 3.40
C ILE A 83 16.99 -27.50 4.83
N ALA A 84 17.44 -28.65 5.33
CA ALA A 84 17.14 -29.08 6.69
C ALA A 84 17.72 -28.12 7.75
N ALA A 85 18.97 -27.68 7.57
CA ALA A 85 19.59 -26.68 8.44
C ALA A 85 18.81 -25.36 8.42
N ALA A 86 18.37 -24.91 7.24
CA ALA A 86 17.55 -23.71 7.08
C ALA A 86 16.20 -23.82 7.78
N LEU A 87 15.52 -24.95 7.62
CA LEU A 87 14.23 -25.18 8.27
C LEU A 87 14.37 -25.17 9.80
N VAL A 88 15.39 -25.85 10.33
CA VAL A 88 15.66 -25.88 11.79
C VAL A 88 15.99 -24.48 12.31
N ALA A 89 16.91 -23.77 11.66
CA ALA A 89 17.32 -22.42 12.06
C ALA A 89 16.16 -21.42 11.95
N ALA A 90 15.38 -21.46 10.86
CA ALA A 90 14.21 -20.61 10.68
C ALA A 90 13.14 -20.89 11.74
N THR A 91 12.86 -22.15 12.07
CA THR A 91 11.85 -22.51 13.06
C THR A 91 12.25 -22.04 14.46
N ILE A 92 13.46 -22.38 14.90
CA ILE A 92 13.94 -22.01 16.25
C ILE A 92 14.15 -20.50 16.34
N GLY A 93 14.84 -19.90 15.37
CA GLY A 93 15.12 -18.47 15.35
C GLY A 93 13.86 -17.63 15.28
N SER A 94 12.91 -17.96 14.40
CA SER A 94 11.64 -17.22 14.33
C SER A 94 10.83 -17.34 15.61
N THR A 95 10.84 -18.50 16.26
CA THR A 95 10.18 -18.68 17.57
C THR A 95 10.79 -17.76 18.62
N ILE A 96 12.13 -17.73 18.72
CA ILE A 96 12.86 -16.84 19.63
C ILE A 96 12.53 -15.37 19.31
N GLY A 97 12.56 -14.99 18.03
CA GLY A 97 12.30 -13.62 17.58
C GLY A 97 10.87 -13.14 17.86
N ILE A 98 9.87 -14.01 17.64
CA ILE A 98 8.47 -13.69 17.94
C ILE A 98 8.26 -13.53 19.45
N VAL A 99 8.82 -14.45 20.25
CA VAL A 99 8.70 -14.38 21.72
C VAL A 99 9.38 -13.11 22.25
N ALA A 100 10.60 -12.80 21.81
CA ALA A 100 11.30 -11.59 22.21
C ALA A 100 10.53 -10.32 21.83
N GLY A 101 10.09 -10.22 20.57
CA GLY A 101 9.38 -9.05 20.08
C GLY A 101 7.97 -8.86 20.67
N TYR A 102 7.27 -9.95 21.01
CA TYR A 102 5.93 -9.88 21.58
C TYR A 102 5.92 -9.47 23.06
N PHE A 103 6.79 -10.08 23.88
CA PHE A 103 6.82 -9.78 25.32
C PHE A 103 7.56 -8.48 25.63
N GLY A 104 8.53 -8.09 24.81
CA GLY A 104 9.28 -6.85 25.00
C GLY A 104 10.04 -6.78 26.33
N GLY A 105 10.46 -5.57 26.69
CA GLY A 105 11.02 -5.26 28.02
C GLY A 105 12.21 -6.14 28.43
N ARG A 106 12.11 -6.77 29.60
CA ARG A 106 13.20 -7.62 30.15
C ARG A 106 13.43 -8.89 29.34
N VAL A 107 12.37 -9.52 28.83
CA VAL A 107 12.45 -10.77 28.06
C VAL A 107 13.23 -10.52 26.77
N ASP A 108 12.85 -9.47 26.05
CA ASP A 108 13.53 -9.02 24.83
C ASP A 108 15.01 -8.70 25.09
N ASN A 109 15.30 -7.91 26.13
CA ASN A 109 16.67 -7.54 26.46
C ASN A 109 17.58 -8.74 26.79
N ILE A 110 17.08 -9.73 27.54
CA ILE A 110 17.86 -10.92 27.89
C ILE A 110 18.11 -11.79 26.66
N ILE A 111 17.05 -12.09 25.90
CA ILE A 111 17.14 -12.92 24.69
C ILE A 111 18.09 -12.26 23.67
N MET A 112 17.88 -10.96 23.41
CA MET A 112 18.69 -10.25 22.44
C MET A 112 20.15 -10.12 22.89
N ARG A 113 20.43 -10.00 24.18
CA ARG A 113 21.83 -10.01 24.66
C ARG A 113 22.54 -11.32 24.36
N ILE A 114 21.86 -12.46 24.50
CA ILE A 114 22.41 -13.78 24.15
C ILE A 114 22.61 -13.89 22.64
N VAL A 115 21.60 -13.49 21.85
CA VAL A 115 21.68 -13.46 20.38
C VAL A 115 22.84 -12.58 19.90
N ASP A 116 22.98 -11.38 20.48
CA ASP A 116 24.04 -10.43 20.16
C ASP A 116 25.43 -10.99 20.51
N MET A 117 25.54 -11.68 21.66
CA MET A 117 26.78 -12.35 22.07
C MET A 117 27.17 -13.46 21.10
N LEU A 118 26.22 -14.30 20.65
CA LEU A 118 26.49 -15.34 19.66
C LEU A 118 26.93 -14.76 18.32
N MET A 119 26.30 -13.66 17.89
CA MET A 119 26.64 -12.98 16.63
C MET A 119 27.93 -12.17 16.68
N ALA A 120 28.49 -11.93 17.87
CA ALA A 120 29.81 -11.31 18.00
C ALA A 120 30.94 -12.28 17.59
N PHE A 121 30.69 -13.59 17.60
CA PHE A 121 31.64 -14.58 17.11
C PHE A 121 31.60 -14.67 15.58
N PRO A 122 32.76 -14.79 14.90
CA PRO A 122 32.77 -15.12 13.48
C PRO A 122 32.07 -16.46 13.23
N TYR A 123 31.01 -16.43 12.43
CA TYR A 123 30.08 -17.56 12.27
C TYR A 123 30.76 -18.85 11.80
N ILE A 124 31.73 -18.79 10.87
CA ILE A 124 32.51 -19.95 10.43
C ILE A 124 33.33 -20.55 11.60
N LEU A 125 33.98 -19.70 12.41
CA LEU A 125 34.77 -20.19 13.54
C LEU A 125 33.89 -20.84 14.60
N LEU A 126 32.70 -20.27 14.85
CA LEU A 126 31.73 -20.87 15.75
C LEU A 126 31.23 -22.21 15.22
N ALA A 127 30.93 -22.32 13.91
CA ALA A 127 30.54 -23.58 13.29
C ALA A 127 31.64 -24.64 13.42
N LEU A 128 32.90 -24.26 13.13
CA LEU A 128 34.07 -25.15 13.28
C LEU A 128 34.25 -25.61 14.73
N ALA A 129 34.11 -24.72 15.71
CA ALA A 129 34.21 -25.06 17.12
C ALA A 129 33.12 -26.06 17.56
N ILE A 130 31.88 -25.87 17.07
CA ILE A 130 30.77 -26.79 17.35
C ILE A 130 31.04 -28.16 16.74
N VAL A 131 31.47 -28.23 15.47
CA VAL A 131 31.78 -29.53 14.84
C VAL A 131 33.00 -30.19 15.48
N ALA A 132 34.04 -29.43 15.84
CA ALA A 132 35.20 -29.95 16.54
C ALA A 132 34.83 -30.57 17.91
N ALA A 133 33.83 -30.01 18.60
CA ALA A 133 33.32 -30.56 19.85
C ALA A 133 32.41 -31.79 19.65
N LEU A 134 31.56 -31.79 18.61
CA LEU A 134 30.64 -32.89 18.33
C LEU A 134 31.28 -34.06 17.57
N GLY A 135 32.44 -33.83 16.95
CA GLY A 135 33.11 -34.75 16.04
C GLY A 135 32.68 -34.54 14.58
N PRO A 136 33.51 -34.98 13.62
CA PRO A 136 33.20 -34.85 12.20
C PRO A 136 31.99 -35.71 11.82
N GLY A 137 31.16 -35.21 10.91
CA GLY A 137 30.00 -35.93 10.41
C GLY A 137 28.91 -35.02 9.89
N LEU A 138 28.10 -35.56 8.98
CA LEU A 138 27.06 -34.81 8.28
C LEU A 138 26.01 -34.20 9.24
N MET A 139 25.56 -35.00 10.22
CA MET A 139 24.55 -34.55 11.19
C MET A 139 25.11 -33.46 12.11
N ASN A 140 26.37 -33.58 12.53
CA ASN A 140 27.03 -32.60 13.38
C ASN A 140 27.29 -31.28 12.63
N ALA A 141 27.67 -31.36 11.35
CA ALA A 141 27.79 -30.19 10.48
C ALA A 141 26.44 -29.49 10.28
N LEU A 142 25.35 -30.23 10.10
CA LEU A 142 23.99 -29.68 10.04
C LEU A 142 23.64 -28.92 11.32
N ILE A 143 23.86 -29.54 12.49
CA ILE A 143 23.58 -28.94 13.81
C ILE A 143 24.40 -27.66 13.99
N ALA A 144 25.69 -27.68 13.64
CA ALA A 144 26.56 -26.51 13.72
C ALA A 144 26.07 -25.35 12.85
N VAL A 145 25.77 -25.62 11.57
CA VAL A 145 25.27 -24.61 10.62
C VAL A 145 23.91 -24.06 11.06
N ALA A 146 23.00 -24.92 11.51
CA ALA A 146 21.69 -24.47 12.01
C ALA A 146 21.85 -23.58 13.25
N ALA A 147 22.62 -24.01 14.25
CA ALA A 147 22.82 -23.28 15.51
C ALA A 147 23.44 -21.89 15.29
N VAL A 148 24.42 -21.78 14.39
CA VAL A 148 25.08 -20.52 14.05
C VAL A 148 24.15 -19.53 13.35
N ASN A 149 23.15 -20.03 12.63
CA ASN A 149 22.21 -19.20 11.87
C ASN A 149 20.93 -18.83 12.65
N VAL A 150 20.58 -19.55 13.71
CA VAL A 150 19.43 -19.21 14.60
C VAL A 150 19.42 -17.73 15.05
N PRO A 151 20.54 -17.13 15.48
CA PRO A 151 20.59 -15.73 15.89
C PRO A 151 20.13 -14.73 14.80
N PHE A 152 20.46 -14.99 13.53
CA PHE A 152 20.10 -14.11 12.42
C PHE A 152 18.58 -14.11 12.17
N PHE A 153 17.95 -15.30 12.21
CA PHE A 153 16.49 -15.41 12.16
C PHE A 153 15.83 -14.75 13.36
N ALA A 154 16.33 -14.99 14.58
CA ALA A 154 15.80 -14.38 15.79
C ALA A 154 15.80 -12.86 15.71
N ARG A 155 16.91 -12.25 15.29
CA ARG A 155 17.02 -10.79 15.16
C ARG A 155 16.09 -10.23 14.07
N ASN A 156 16.07 -10.83 12.88
CA ASN A 156 15.25 -10.35 11.77
C ASN A 156 13.75 -10.40 12.11
N ILE A 157 13.30 -11.52 12.68
CA ILE A 157 11.90 -11.73 13.02
C ILE A 157 11.46 -10.89 14.22
N ARG A 158 12.35 -10.68 15.21
CA ARG A 158 12.09 -9.75 16.32
C ARG A 158 11.82 -8.33 15.83
N GLY A 159 12.59 -7.82 14.86
CA GLY A 159 12.40 -6.47 14.31
C GLY A 159 10.99 -6.23 13.74
N ILE A 160 10.45 -7.20 13.01
CA ILE A 160 9.08 -7.13 12.48
C ILE A 160 8.04 -7.34 13.58
N THR A 161 8.28 -8.28 14.48
CA THR A 161 7.32 -8.61 15.55
C THR A 161 7.09 -7.42 16.46
N VAL A 162 8.12 -6.65 16.84
CA VAL A 162 7.96 -5.43 17.65
C VAL A 162 7.03 -4.42 16.98
N GLY A 163 7.14 -4.25 15.65
CA GLY A 163 6.27 -3.35 14.88
C GLY A 163 4.82 -3.83 14.76
N LEU A 164 4.58 -5.14 14.82
CA LEU A 164 3.23 -5.72 14.80
C LEU A 164 2.59 -5.79 16.18
N ALA A 165 3.38 -6.04 17.22
CA ALA A 165 2.89 -6.22 18.59
C ALA A 165 2.25 -4.94 19.18
N GLY A 166 2.58 -3.77 18.63
CA GLY A 166 1.98 -2.47 19.00
C GLY A 166 0.85 -2.00 18.08
N ARG A 167 0.26 -2.87 17.26
CA ARG A 167 -0.87 -2.53 16.38
C ARG A 167 -2.21 -2.73 17.08
N GLU A 168 -3.18 -1.90 16.72
CA GLU A 168 -4.53 -1.89 17.32
C GLU A 168 -5.25 -3.25 17.30
N PHE A 169 -5.04 -4.09 16.27
CA PHE A 169 -5.66 -5.41 16.20
C PHE A 169 -5.12 -6.39 17.26
N ILE A 170 -3.86 -6.24 17.69
CA ILE A 170 -3.28 -7.03 18.79
C ILE A 170 -3.84 -6.57 20.13
N ASP A 171 -4.06 -5.27 20.30
CA ASP A 171 -4.68 -4.75 21.52
C ASP A 171 -6.16 -5.13 21.60
N ALA A 172 -6.89 -5.11 20.48
CA ALA A 172 -8.24 -5.65 20.40
C ALA A 172 -8.29 -7.15 20.76
N ALA A 173 -7.31 -7.94 20.28
CA ALA A 173 -7.19 -9.34 20.61
C ALA A 173 -6.95 -9.60 22.11
N ARG A 174 -6.14 -8.77 22.77
CA ARG A 174 -5.92 -8.81 24.23
C ARG A 174 -7.20 -8.43 24.99
N LEU A 175 -7.88 -7.37 24.56
CA LEU A 175 -9.13 -6.91 25.18
C LEU A 175 -10.28 -7.92 25.02
N ALA A 176 -10.27 -8.70 23.94
CA ALA A 176 -11.19 -9.82 23.72
C ALA A 176 -10.88 -11.06 24.60
N GLY A 177 -9.87 -10.99 25.48
CA GLY A 177 -9.52 -12.07 26.42
C GLY A 177 -8.72 -13.22 25.81
N MET A 178 -8.12 -13.04 24.63
CA MET A 178 -7.27 -14.09 24.05
C MET A 178 -5.96 -14.25 24.84
N GLY A 179 -5.60 -15.51 25.13
CA GLY A 179 -4.32 -15.84 25.76
C GLY A 179 -3.12 -15.58 24.84
N HIS A 180 -1.95 -15.32 25.43
CA HIS A 180 -0.72 -14.96 24.71
C HIS A 180 -0.33 -15.96 23.61
N ALA A 181 -0.40 -17.27 23.87
CA ALA A 181 -0.07 -18.29 22.89
C ALA A 181 -1.02 -18.27 21.69
N ARG A 182 -2.32 -18.00 21.94
CA ARG A 182 -3.32 -17.88 20.88
C ARG A 182 -3.03 -16.66 20.01
N ILE A 183 -2.77 -15.51 20.62
CA ILE A 183 -2.41 -14.28 19.89
C ILE A 183 -1.16 -14.50 19.03
N ILE A 184 -0.14 -15.16 19.57
CA ILE A 184 1.08 -15.48 18.80
C ILE A 184 0.75 -16.35 17.59
N LEU A 185 -0.04 -17.42 17.76
CA LEU A 185 -0.30 -18.39 16.70
C LEU A 185 -1.34 -17.91 15.67
N THR A 186 -2.34 -17.13 16.06
CA THR A 186 -3.43 -16.71 15.18
C THR A 186 -3.25 -15.31 14.61
N GLU A 187 -2.67 -14.38 15.38
CA GLU A 187 -2.54 -12.98 14.97
C GLU A 187 -1.13 -12.65 14.47
N LEU A 188 -0.07 -13.05 15.20
CA LEU A 188 1.30 -12.66 14.84
C LEU A 188 1.92 -13.58 13.79
N LEU A 189 1.90 -14.89 14.02
CA LEU A 189 2.58 -15.86 13.15
C LEU A 189 2.12 -15.74 11.68
N PRO A 190 0.81 -15.64 11.35
CA PRO A 190 0.40 -15.48 9.95
C PRO A 190 0.88 -14.18 9.30
N ASN A 191 1.02 -13.10 10.07
CA ASN A 191 1.51 -11.81 9.57
C ASN A 191 3.05 -11.77 9.43
N VAL A 192 3.76 -12.59 10.19
CA VAL A 192 5.23 -12.71 10.15
C VAL A 192 5.70 -13.81 9.19
N LEU A 193 4.86 -14.82 8.92
CA LEU A 193 5.17 -15.97 8.06
C LEU A 193 5.73 -15.60 6.68
N PRO A 194 5.20 -14.59 5.95
CA PRO A 194 5.79 -14.17 4.68
C PRO A 194 7.27 -13.77 4.83
N VAL A 195 7.62 -13.06 5.90
CA VAL A 195 9.01 -12.64 6.17
C VAL A 195 9.88 -13.84 6.51
N ILE A 196 9.37 -14.82 7.27
CA ILE A 196 10.10 -16.07 7.57
C ILE A 196 10.42 -16.82 6.28
N VAL A 197 9.45 -16.96 5.38
CA VAL A 197 9.63 -17.63 4.08
C VAL A 197 10.65 -16.88 3.21
N ILE A 198 10.57 -15.55 3.18
CA ILE A 198 11.52 -14.72 2.44
C ILE A 198 12.93 -14.89 2.99
N ALA A 199 13.10 -14.72 4.31
CA ALA A 199 14.41 -14.88 4.96
C ALA A 199 15.00 -16.27 4.68
N MET A 200 14.20 -17.33 4.88
CA MET A 200 14.60 -18.70 4.60
C MET A 200 15.04 -18.90 3.15
N SER A 201 14.28 -18.38 2.18
CA SER A 201 14.63 -18.52 0.76
C SER A 201 15.98 -17.89 0.41
N THR A 202 16.33 -16.77 1.05
CA THR A 202 17.61 -16.09 0.83
C THR A 202 18.78 -16.68 1.62
N THR A 203 18.53 -17.36 2.73
CA THR A 203 19.58 -17.93 3.60
C THR A 203 19.95 -19.37 3.25
N VAL A 204 19.05 -20.14 2.62
CA VAL A 204 19.34 -21.54 2.22
C VAL A 204 20.61 -21.62 1.37
N GLY A 205 20.82 -20.68 0.44
CA GLY A 205 22.03 -20.62 -0.38
C GLY A 205 23.31 -20.47 0.44
N TRP A 206 23.29 -19.60 1.47
CA TRP A 206 24.42 -19.42 2.39
C TRP A 206 24.70 -20.68 3.21
N MET A 207 23.66 -21.35 3.70
CA MET A 207 23.83 -22.59 4.48
C MET A 207 24.37 -23.75 3.64
N ILE A 208 23.99 -23.84 2.36
CA ILE A 208 24.61 -24.80 1.42
C ILE A 208 26.10 -24.50 1.26
N LEU A 209 26.48 -23.22 1.15
CA LEU A 209 27.89 -22.83 1.06
C LEU A 209 28.67 -23.13 2.35
N GLU A 210 28.06 -22.89 3.51
CA GLU A 210 28.66 -23.18 4.82
C GLU A 210 28.87 -24.68 5.04
N THR A 211 27.87 -25.50 4.74
CA THR A 211 27.96 -26.97 4.84
C THR A 211 29.00 -27.54 3.87
N ALA A 212 29.07 -27.00 2.64
CA ALA A 212 30.12 -27.34 1.68
C ALA A 212 31.51 -26.90 2.19
N GLY A 213 31.61 -25.74 2.83
CA GLY A 213 32.86 -25.23 3.42
C GLY A 213 33.36 -26.11 4.58
N LEU A 214 32.47 -26.54 5.48
CA LEU A 214 32.82 -27.47 6.56
C LEU A 214 33.25 -28.84 6.02
N SER A 215 32.56 -29.33 4.99
CA SER A 215 32.91 -30.61 4.34
C SER A 215 34.23 -30.52 3.58
N PHE A 216 34.53 -29.39 2.94
CA PHE A 216 35.83 -29.09 2.33
C PHE A 216 36.98 -29.14 3.34
N LEU A 217 36.72 -28.74 4.59
CA LEU A 217 37.69 -28.80 5.69
C LEU A 217 37.78 -30.18 6.37
N GLY A 218 37.05 -31.19 5.87
CA GLY A 218 37.06 -32.55 6.40
C GLY A 218 36.18 -32.76 7.65
N LEU A 219 35.36 -31.77 8.01
CA LEU A 219 34.51 -31.80 9.21
C LEU A 219 33.05 -32.20 8.90
N GLY A 220 32.69 -32.27 7.61
CA GLY A 220 31.37 -32.68 7.14
C GLY A 220 31.25 -34.16 6.86
N SER A 221 30.79 -34.53 5.66
CA SER A 221 30.67 -35.94 5.27
C SER A 221 32.03 -36.64 5.29
N GLN A 222 32.03 -37.95 5.58
CA GLN A 222 33.23 -38.75 5.68
C GLN A 222 33.29 -39.75 4.51
N PRO A 223 34.49 -40.03 3.95
CA PRO A 223 34.64 -41.05 2.92
C PRO A 223 34.03 -42.39 3.35
N PRO A 224 33.35 -43.12 2.45
CA PRO A 224 33.31 -42.91 0.99
C PRO A 224 32.27 -41.89 0.49
N GLN A 225 31.35 -41.44 1.36
CA GLN A 225 30.18 -40.65 1.00
C GLN A 225 30.54 -39.40 0.19
N ALA A 226 29.83 -39.17 -0.92
CA ALA A 226 29.97 -37.97 -1.72
C ALA A 226 29.09 -36.83 -1.20
N ASP A 227 29.67 -35.65 -1.00
CA ASP A 227 28.98 -34.36 -0.93
C ASP A 227 29.78 -33.32 -1.73
N LEU A 228 29.14 -32.23 -2.17
CA LEU A 228 29.80 -31.25 -3.05
C LEU A 228 31.04 -30.61 -2.40
N GLY A 229 31.06 -30.45 -1.08
CA GLY A 229 32.18 -29.90 -0.32
C GLY A 229 33.32 -30.89 -0.12
N SER A 230 33.05 -32.14 0.25
CA SER A 230 34.10 -33.18 0.32
C SER A 230 34.74 -33.44 -1.03
N MET A 231 33.97 -33.43 -2.14
CA MET A 231 34.50 -33.53 -3.50
C MET A 231 35.50 -32.41 -3.82
N LEU A 232 35.20 -31.17 -3.40
CA LEU A 232 36.13 -30.04 -3.52
C LEU A 232 37.37 -30.22 -2.63
N GLY A 233 37.20 -30.75 -1.41
CA GLY A 233 38.28 -31.00 -0.47
C GLY A 233 39.27 -32.03 -0.99
N GLU A 234 38.77 -33.13 -1.53
CA GLU A 234 39.54 -34.20 -2.18
C GLU A 234 40.30 -33.66 -3.41
N ALA A 235 39.65 -32.81 -4.23
CA ALA A 235 40.25 -32.21 -5.42
C ALA A 235 41.35 -31.17 -5.12
N ARG A 236 41.48 -30.69 -3.86
CA ARG A 236 42.43 -29.64 -3.48
C ARG A 236 43.88 -29.97 -3.85
N SER A 237 44.29 -31.23 -3.68
CA SER A 237 45.67 -31.68 -3.96
C SER A 237 46.01 -31.71 -5.46
N ALA A 238 45.00 -31.84 -6.32
CA ALA A 238 45.15 -31.99 -7.76
C ALA A 238 44.55 -30.81 -8.56
N MET A 239 44.15 -29.72 -7.90
CA MET A 239 43.43 -28.60 -8.54
C MET A 239 44.22 -27.97 -9.70
N ILE A 240 45.55 -27.90 -9.59
CA ILE A 240 46.41 -27.32 -10.63
C ILE A 240 46.60 -28.29 -11.80
N SER A 241 46.76 -29.58 -11.51
CA SER A 241 47.08 -30.60 -12.53
C SER A 241 45.84 -31.16 -13.22
N HIS A 242 44.72 -31.25 -12.51
CA HIS A 242 43.45 -31.84 -12.96
C HIS A 242 42.28 -30.94 -12.54
N PRO A 243 42.16 -29.73 -13.11
CA PRO A 243 41.21 -28.71 -12.65
C PRO A 243 39.73 -29.13 -12.75
N HIS A 244 39.40 -30.08 -13.63
CA HIS A 244 38.03 -30.58 -13.78
C HIS A 244 37.47 -31.21 -12.49
N THR A 245 38.32 -31.81 -11.64
CA THR A 245 37.88 -32.45 -10.39
C THR A 245 37.35 -31.43 -9.37
N SER A 246 37.78 -30.17 -9.44
CA SER A 246 37.27 -29.08 -8.58
C SER A 246 36.27 -28.17 -9.28
N ILE A 247 36.45 -27.91 -10.59
CA ILE A 247 35.56 -27.01 -11.36
C ILE A 247 34.14 -27.59 -11.42
N VAL A 248 34.00 -28.90 -11.63
CA VAL A 248 32.70 -29.57 -11.78
C VAL A 248 31.81 -29.40 -10.52
N PRO A 249 32.24 -29.80 -9.30
CA PRO A 249 31.44 -29.57 -8.10
C PRO A 249 31.30 -28.07 -7.77
N GLY A 250 32.29 -27.23 -8.08
CA GLY A 250 32.21 -25.78 -7.88
C GLY A 250 31.13 -25.10 -8.71
N ILE A 251 31.02 -25.44 -10.01
CA ILE A 251 29.96 -24.94 -10.90
C ILE A 251 28.59 -25.39 -10.40
N MET A 252 28.45 -26.63 -9.92
CA MET A 252 27.19 -27.13 -9.37
C MET A 252 26.75 -26.33 -8.12
N ILE A 253 27.66 -26.08 -7.17
CA ILE A 253 27.38 -25.23 -6.01
C ILE A 253 26.95 -23.83 -6.47
N PHE A 254 27.67 -23.22 -7.41
CA PHE A 254 27.33 -21.91 -7.95
C PHE A 254 25.92 -21.88 -8.57
N LEU A 255 25.58 -22.85 -9.42
CA LEU A 255 24.27 -22.94 -10.06
C LEU A 255 23.16 -23.12 -9.03
N ILE A 256 23.36 -23.97 -8.02
CA ILE A 256 22.37 -24.18 -6.95
C ILE A 256 22.14 -22.89 -6.16
N VAL A 257 23.21 -22.30 -5.63
CA VAL A 257 23.11 -21.10 -4.77
C VAL A 257 22.51 -19.93 -5.53
N MET A 258 22.96 -19.72 -6.77
CA MET A 258 22.41 -18.63 -7.59
C MET A 258 20.95 -18.87 -7.95
N SER A 259 20.57 -20.10 -8.31
CA SER A 259 19.17 -20.41 -8.64
C SER A 259 18.23 -20.25 -7.45
N ILE A 260 18.67 -20.65 -6.24
CA ILE A 260 17.92 -20.47 -4.99
C ILE A 260 17.77 -18.98 -4.65
N ASN A 261 18.85 -18.20 -4.75
CA ASN A 261 18.80 -16.76 -4.46
C ASN A 261 17.87 -16.01 -5.41
N LEU A 262 17.99 -16.25 -6.73
CA LEU A 262 17.11 -15.64 -7.73
C LEU A 262 15.64 -16.05 -7.54
N LEU A 263 15.39 -17.32 -7.19
CA LEU A 263 14.05 -17.79 -6.87
C LEU A 263 13.51 -17.12 -5.60
N GLY A 264 14.35 -16.95 -4.57
CA GLY A 264 14.01 -16.27 -3.32
C GLY A 264 13.58 -14.82 -3.52
N ASP A 265 14.25 -14.08 -4.41
CA ASP A 265 13.83 -12.73 -4.79
C ASP A 265 12.44 -12.72 -5.44
N GLY A 266 12.14 -13.70 -6.30
CA GLY A 266 10.81 -13.84 -6.88
C GLY A 266 9.73 -14.22 -5.85
N VAL A 267 10.07 -15.07 -4.89
CA VAL A 267 9.16 -15.44 -3.78
C VAL A 267 8.86 -14.21 -2.91
N ARG A 268 9.87 -13.38 -2.64
CA ARG A 268 9.72 -12.09 -1.96
C ARG A 268 8.78 -11.16 -2.69
N ASP A 269 8.94 -10.99 -4.00
CA ASP A 269 8.04 -10.17 -4.82
C ASP A 269 6.60 -10.73 -4.81
N ALA A 270 6.43 -12.05 -4.87
CA ALA A 270 5.11 -12.67 -4.91
C ALA A 270 4.36 -12.64 -3.56
N LEU A 271 5.09 -12.53 -2.45
CA LEU A 271 4.56 -12.44 -1.09
C LEU A 271 4.38 -11.00 -0.60
N ASP A 272 4.91 -9.99 -1.30
CA ASP A 272 4.72 -8.59 -0.94
C ASP A 272 3.21 -8.20 -1.05
N PRO A 273 2.56 -7.83 0.08
CA PRO A 273 1.14 -7.47 0.09
C PRO A 273 0.81 -6.26 -0.80
N ARG A 274 1.75 -5.33 -0.96
CA ARG A 274 1.58 -4.11 -1.78
C ARG A 274 1.47 -4.47 -3.26
N LEU A 275 2.15 -5.54 -3.67
CA LEU A 275 2.10 -6.04 -5.04
C LEU A 275 0.80 -6.78 -5.35
N ARG A 276 0.21 -7.44 -4.35
CA ARG A 276 -1.10 -8.10 -4.45
C ARG A 276 -2.27 -7.12 -4.55
N SER A 277 -2.19 -5.95 -3.93
CA SER A 277 -3.28 -4.94 -3.95
C SER A 277 -3.35 -4.09 -5.23
N GLY A 278 -2.56 -4.43 -6.26
CA GLY A 278 -2.59 -3.70 -7.53
C GLY A 278 -1.82 -2.38 -7.53
N ALA A 279 -1.02 -2.10 -6.48
CA ALA A 279 -0.25 -0.85 -6.32
C ALA A 279 0.86 -0.64 -7.38
N LEU A 280 1.04 -1.57 -8.31
CA LEU A 280 1.92 -1.41 -9.48
C LEU A 280 1.19 -1.02 -10.77
N SER A 281 -0.12 -0.78 -10.71
CA SER A 281 -0.78 -0.08 -11.81
C SER A 281 -0.19 1.33 -11.88
N ARG A 282 0.55 1.65 -12.95
CA ARG A 282 1.15 2.97 -13.11
C ARG A 282 0.03 4.01 -12.99
N PRO A 283 0.06 4.88 -11.96
CA PRO A 283 -1.02 5.85 -11.77
C PRO A 283 -1.12 6.72 -13.01
N ARG A 284 -2.34 6.91 -13.50
CA ARG A 284 -2.62 7.76 -14.66
C ARG A 284 -2.68 9.23 -14.21
N ALA A 285 -2.35 10.14 -15.14
CA ALA A 285 -2.40 11.59 -14.89
C ALA A 285 -3.85 12.14 -14.80
N THR A 286 -4.82 11.36 -15.27
CA THR A 286 -6.24 11.61 -15.16
C THR A 286 -6.98 10.31 -14.82
N THR A 287 -8.13 10.44 -14.18
CA THR A 287 -9.03 9.32 -13.92
C THR A 287 -9.44 8.64 -15.23
N LEU A 288 -9.48 7.30 -15.25
CA LEU A 288 -10.01 6.55 -16.39
C LEU A 288 -11.49 6.87 -16.58
N VAL A 289 -11.90 7.12 -17.82
CA VAL A 289 -13.29 7.42 -18.18
C VAL A 289 -13.78 6.35 -19.14
N GLU A 290 -14.77 5.58 -18.70
CA GLU A 290 -15.44 4.51 -19.45
C GLU A 290 -16.94 4.74 -19.40
N ARG A 291 -17.37 5.88 -19.96
CA ARG A 291 -18.77 6.29 -19.96
C ARG A 291 -19.63 5.33 -20.76
N GLN A 292 -20.75 4.92 -20.17
CA GLN A 292 -21.81 4.20 -20.85
C GLN A 292 -23.00 5.15 -21.04
N GLY A 293 -23.57 5.19 -22.25
CA GLY A 293 -24.76 5.99 -22.57
C GLY A 293 -24.49 7.37 -23.16
N ASP A 294 -25.58 8.11 -23.37
CA ASP A 294 -25.56 9.45 -23.97
C ASP A 294 -25.03 10.50 -22.98
N ILE A 295 -24.29 11.47 -23.49
CA ILE A 295 -23.75 12.57 -22.68
C ILE A 295 -24.88 13.60 -22.46
N PRO A 296 -25.23 13.94 -21.21
CA PRO A 296 -26.22 14.96 -20.93
C PRO A 296 -25.92 16.30 -21.64
N ALA A 297 -27.01 16.96 -22.08
CA ALA A 297 -26.93 18.27 -22.73
C ALA A 297 -26.37 19.33 -21.79
N ALA A 298 -25.62 20.29 -22.33
CA ALA A 298 -25.03 21.37 -21.54
C ALA A 298 -26.12 22.26 -20.89
N THR A 299 -25.79 22.83 -19.72
CA THR A 299 -26.59 23.84 -19.03
C THR A 299 -25.85 25.18 -19.02
N ASP A 300 -26.58 26.26 -18.72
CA ASP A 300 -26.04 27.63 -18.63
C ASP A 300 -25.32 27.93 -17.30
N ASP A 301 -25.15 26.94 -16.42
CA ASP A 301 -24.44 27.11 -15.14
C ASP A 301 -22.92 27.22 -15.35
N LEU A 302 -22.22 27.87 -14.41
CA LEU A 302 -20.77 28.02 -14.49
C LEU A 302 -20.07 26.66 -14.41
N LEU A 303 -20.48 25.84 -13.45
CA LEU A 303 -20.08 24.44 -13.33
C LEU A 303 -21.31 23.57 -13.04
N ALA A 304 -21.53 22.57 -13.88
CA ALA A 304 -22.61 21.59 -13.74
C ALA A 304 -22.06 20.16 -13.74
N ILE A 305 -22.36 19.41 -12.70
CA ILE A 305 -22.17 17.96 -12.58
C ILE A 305 -23.52 17.33 -12.95
N GLN A 306 -23.54 16.42 -13.91
CA GLN A 306 -24.77 15.84 -14.45
C GLN A 306 -24.67 14.32 -14.45
N GLU A 307 -25.50 13.67 -13.64
CA GLU A 307 -25.61 12.21 -13.56
C GLU A 307 -24.26 11.51 -13.40
N LEU A 308 -23.34 12.13 -12.66
CA LEU A 308 -21.97 11.65 -12.53
C LEU A 308 -21.95 10.29 -11.81
N GLU A 309 -21.22 9.34 -12.40
CA GLU A 309 -20.97 8.04 -11.80
C GLU A 309 -19.47 7.75 -11.74
N THR A 310 -19.00 7.41 -10.53
CA THR A 310 -17.60 7.07 -10.27
C THR A 310 -17.54 5.81 -9.43
N GLN A 311 -16.77 4.84 -9.91
CA GLN A 311 -16.62 3.50 -9.34
C GLN A 311 -15.16 3.20 -9.00
N PHE A 312 -14.93 2.28 -8.07
CA PHE A 312 -13.62 1.68 -7.84
C PHE A 312 -13.66 0.18 -8.11
N HIS A 313 -12.82 -0.30 -9.02
CA HIS A 313 -12.74 -1.71 -9.40
C HIS A 313 -11.57 -2.38 -8.68
N VAL A 314 -11.86 -3.14 -7.62
CA VAL A 314 -10.86 -3.77 -6.73
C VAL A 314 -11.04 -5.28 -6.75
N GLY A 315 -10.16 -5.99 -7.47
CA GLY A 315 -10.35 -7.42 -7.74
C GLY A 315 -11.65 -7.64 -8.50
N ASP A 316 -12.51 -8.52 -8.00
CA ASP A 316 -13.83 -8.79 -8.59
C ASP A 316 -14.95 -7.89 -8.02
N ARG A 317 -14.63 -6.96 -7.10
CA ARG A 317 -15.62 -6.08 -6.45
C ARG A 317 -15.65 -4.69 -7.10
N ILE A 318 -16.85 -4.15 -7.25
CA ILE A 318 -17.11 -2.81 -7.80
C ILE A 318 -17.75 -1.95 -6.71
N TYR A 319 -17.04 -0.94 -6.24
CA TYR A 319 -17.55 0.02 -5.25
C TYR A 319 -18.13 1.25 -5.97
N ARG A 320 -19.44 1.48 -5.89
CA ARG A 320 -20.13 2.58 -6.57
C ARG A 320 -20.14 3.84 -5.68
N ALA A 321 -18.99 4.49 -5.58
CA ALA A 321 -18.79 5.62 -4.67
C ALA A 321 -19.62 6.87 -5.03
N VAL A 322 -19.89 7.09 -6.32
CA VAL A 322 -20.78 8.15 -6.81
C VAL A 322 -21.75 7.49 -7.81
N GLY A 323 -23.05 7.65 -7.60
CA GLY A 323 -24.09 6.89 -8.30
C GLY A 323 -25.20 7.78 -8.86
N GLY A 324 -24.86 8.66 -9.80
CA GLY A 324 -25.79 9.55 -10.49
C GLY A 324 -25.96 10.89 -9.76
N VAL A 325 -24.86 11.55 -9.41
CA VAL A 325 -24.90 12.86 -8.73
C VAL A 325 -25.08 13.97 -9.75
N SER A 326 -26.05 14.84 -9.50
CA SER A 326 -26.27 16.06 -10.27
C SER A 326 -26.24 17.29 -9.35
N LEU A 327 -25.36 18.24 -9.65
CA LEU A 327 -25.13 19.47 -8.88
C LEU A 327 -24.80 20.60 -9.85
N ALA A 328 -25.14 21.84 -9.54
CA ALA A 328 -24.75 22.99 -10.33
C ALA A 328 -24.53 24.21 -9.45
N VAL A 329 -23.53 25.01 -9.81
CA VAL A 329 -23.16 26.24 -9.11
C VAL A 329 -23.06 27.40 -10.09
N LYS A 330 -23.62 28.55 -9.69
CA LYS A 330 -23.63 29.80 -10.45
C LYS A 330 -22.44 30.69 -10.04
N PRO A 331 -22.07 31.69 -10.85
CA PRO A 331 -21.08 32.69 -10.45
C PRO A 331 -21.45 33.36 -9.12
N GLY A 332 -20.49 33.50 -8.21
CA GLY A 332 -20.68 34.09 -6.88
C GLY A 332 -21.45 33.24 -5.85
N GLU A 333 -21.96 32.06 -6.25
CA GLU A 333 -22.71 31.15 -5.38
C GLU A 333 -21.78 30.25 -4.56
N CYS A 334 -22.13 30.01 -3.30
CA CYS A 334 -21.54 28.98 -2.47
C CYS A 334 -22.52 27.81 -2.28
N LEU A 335 -22.19 26.66 -2.88
CA LEU A 335 -22.92 25.41 -2.75
C LEU A 335 -22.25 24.49 -1.72
N GLY A 336 -22.93 24.24 -0.60
CA GLY A 336 -22.52 23.27 0.41
C GLY A 336 -22.84 21.84 -0.01
N VAL A 337 -21.90 20.90 0.16
CA VAL A 337 -22.13 19.46 0.02
C VAL A 337 -21.86 18.77 1.35
N ILE A 338 -22.89 18.19 1.96
CA ILE A 338 -22.83 17.62 3.31
C ILE A 338 -23.27 16.15 3.36
N GLY A 339 -22.74 15.40 4.30
CA GLY A 339 -23.11 14.00 4.54
C GLY A 339 -22.11 13.28 5.43
N GLU A 340 -22.46 12.07 5.88
CA GLU A 340 -21.60 11.20 6.69
C GLU A 340 -20.26 10.89 5.97
N SER A 341 -19.23 10.51 6.73
CA SER A 341 -17.99 10.01 6.14
C SER A 341 -18.26 8.81 5.23
N GLY A 342 -17.59 8.75 4.08
CA GLY A 342 -17.81 7.70 3.08
C GLY A 342 -19.06 7.87 2.20
N SER A 343 -19.81 8.99 2.32
CA SER A 343 -21.00 9.21 1.49
C SER A 343 -20.72 9.51 0.01
N GLY A 344 -19.46 9.77 -0.37
CA GLY A 344 -19.03 10.02 -1.76
C GLY A 344 -18.67 11.47 -2.10
N LYS A 345 -18.66 12.39 -1.12
CA LYS A 345 -18.41 13.84 -1.32
C LYS A 345 -17.07 14.13 -2.01
N SER A 346 -15.96 13.70 -1.39
CA SER A 346 -14.61 13.92 -1.93
C SER A 346 -14.38 13.19 -3.26
N VAL A 347 -15.01 12.02 -3.47
CA VAL A 347 -14.93 11.32 -4.76
C VAL A 347 -15.65 12.10 -5.85
N THR A 348 -16.81 12.69 -5.55
CA THR A 348 -17.55 13.57 -6.47
C THR A 348 -16.69 14.78 -6.84
N ALA A 349 -16.10 15.42 -5.83
CA ALA A 349 -15.23 16.58 -5.97
C ALA A 349 -14.00 16.32 -6.84
N LEU A 350 -13.26 15.24 -6.54
CA LEU A 350 -12.08 14.83 -7.30
C LEU A 350 -12.45 14.43 -8.74
N SER A 351 -13.63 13.86 -8.96
CA SER A 351 -14.09 13.45 -10.29
C SER A 351 -14.30 14.64 -11.23
N VAL A 352 -14.69 15.82 -10.70
CA VAL A 352 -14.92 17.05 -11.50
C VAL A 352 -13.74 17.35 -12.42
N MET A 353 -12.52 17.24 -11.89
CA MET A 353 -11.29 17.53 -12.61
C MET A 353 -10.50 16.28 -12.99
N GLY A 354 -11.07 15.07 -12.87
CA GLY A 354 -10.38 13.80 -13.17
C GLY A 354 -9.18 13.51 -12.25
N LEU A 355 -9.30 13.84 -10.96
CA LEU A 355 -8.25 13.69 -9.93
C LEU A 355 -8.38 12.40 -9.11
N VAL A 356 -9.44 11.59 -9.32
CA VAL A 356 -9.57 10.29 -8.66
C VAL A 356 -8.46 9.36 -9.14
N ALA A 357 -7.71 8.79 -8.19
CA ALA A 357 -6.60 7.88 -8.48
C ALA A 357 -7.07 6.68 -9.32
N SER A 358 -6.41 6.48 -10.46
CA SER A 358 -6.80 5.47 -11.44
C SER A 358 -5.60 4.70 -11.99
N PRO A 359 -5.61 3.36 -11.95
CA PRO A 359 -6.57 2.49 -11.23
C PRO A 359 -6.52 2.66 -9.69
N PRO A 360 -7.56 2.25 -8.93
CA PRO A 360 -8.76 1.53 -9.35
C PRO A 360 -9.97 2.40 -9.70
N GLY A 361 -9.88 3.73 -9.60
CA GLY A 361 -11.00 4.63 -9.90
C GLY A 361 -11.34 4.73 -11.39
N VAL A 362 -12.63 4.68 -11.72
CA VAL A 362 -13.17 4.78 -13.09
C VAL A 362 -14.44 5.63 -13.06
N ILE A 363 -14.54 6.63 -13.95
CA ILE A 363 -15.78 7.38 -14.18
C ILE A 363 -16.58 6.62 -15.24
N THR A 364 -17.77 6.14 -14.88
CA THR A 364 -18.59 5.23 -15.71
C THR A 364 -19.79 5.89 -16.37
N GLY A 365 -20.11 7.13 -15.99
CA GLY A 365 -21.31 7.80 -16.48
C GLY A 365 -21.33 9.30 -16.19
N GLY A 366 -22.25 10.00 -16.85
CA GLY A 366 -22.51 11.42 -16.67
C GLY A 366 -21.58 12.36 -17.43
N ALA A 367 -21.68 13.64 -17.08
CA ALA A 367 -20.86 14.73 -17.62
C ALA A 367 -20.52 15.74 -16.53
N VAL A 368 -19.41 16.45 -16.73
CA VAL A 368 -19.04 17.60 -15.92
C VAL A 368 -18.79 18.75 -16.86
N ARG A 369 -19.64 19.78 -16.81
CA ARG A 369 -19.61 20.94 -17.69
C ARG A 369 -19.04 22.16 -16.98
N PHE A 370 -18.01 22.76 -17.53
CA PHE A 370 -17.56 24.09 -17.11
C PHE A 370 -17.72 25.05 -18.29
N GLN A 371 -18.57 26.07 -18.14
CA GLN A 371 -18.93 26.99 -19.23
C GLN A 371 -19.35 26.25 -20.53
N GLY A 372 -20.11 25.16 -20.40
CA GLY A 372 -20.56 24.30 -21.49
C GLY A 372 -19.55 23.24 -21.98
N GLU A 373 -18.27 23.34 -21.63
CA GLU A 373 -17.22 22.38 -22.02
C GLU A 373 -17.25 21.13 -21.14
N ASP A 374 -17.22 19.92 -21.74
CA ASP A 374 -17.14 18.65 -20.99
C ASP A 374 -15.72 18.39 -20.48
N LEU A 375 -15.52 18.54 -19.17
CA LEU A 375 -14.21 18.37 -18.52
C LEU A 375 -13.75 16.91 -18.49
N ILE A 376 -14.62 15.96 -18.13
CA ILE A 376 -14.21 14.55 -18.01
C ILE A 376 -13.97 13.90 -19.37
N GLY A 377 -14.61 14.41 -20.42
CA GLY A 377 -14.36 14.00 -21.81
C GLY A 377 -13.16 14.70 -22.45
N ALA A 378 -12.62 15.74 -21.84
CA ALA A 378 -11.56 16.54 -22.44
C ALA A 378 -10.22 15.80 -22.46
N PRO A 379 -9.36 16.07 -23.46
CA PRO A 379 -7.98 15.62 -23.45
C PRO A 379 -7.24 16.11 -22.20
N TYR A 380 -6.24 15.33 -21.75
CA TYR A 380 -5.46 15.65 -20.55
C TYR A 380 -4.83 17.06 -20.60
N GLU A 381 -4.36 17.52 -21.76
CA GLU A 381 -3.77 18.87 -21.88
C GLU A 381 -4.80 19.98 -21.62
N THR A 382 -6.03 19.81 -22.08
CA THR A 382 -7.13 20.74 -21.81
C THR A 382 -7.43 20.76 -20.31
N LEU A 383 -7.56 19.60 -19.69
CA LEU A 383 -7.73 19.49 -18.23
C LEU A 383 -6.57 20.16 -17.48
N ARG A 384 -5.34 19.92 -17.90
CA ARG A 384 -4.13 20.48 -17.30
C ARG A 384 -4.10 22.01 -17.39
N GLN A 385 -4.59 22.60 -18.49
CA GLN A 385 -4.70 24.06 -18.62
C GLN A 385 -5.77 24.65 -17.69
N ARG A 386 -6.87 23.94 -17.45
CA ARG A 386 -7.97 24.39 -16.58
C ARG A 386 -7.70 24.20 -15.09
N ARG A 387 -7.02 23.11 -14.71
CA ARG A 387 -6.66 22.78 -13.31
C ARG A 387 -5.78 23.89 -12.74
N GLY A 388 -6.25 24.51 -11.66
CA GLY A 388 -5.51 25.58 -10.98
C GLY A 388 -5.56 26.95 -11.64
N ASP A 389 -5.98 27.05 -12.92
CA ASP A 389 -6.25 28.33 -13.61
C ASP A 389 -7.71 28.74 -13.46
N ARG A 390 -8.65 27.87 -13.84
CA ARG A 390 -10.10 28.15 -13.88
C ARG A 390 -10.87 27.41 -12.81
N VAL A 391 -10.45 26.18 -12.52
CA VAL A 391 -11.03 25.34 -11.47
C VAL A 391 -9.92 24.94 -10.52
N ALA A 392 -9.97 25.48 -9.30
CA ALA A 392 -8.99 25.21 -8.26
C ALA A 392 -9.56 24.27 -7.19
N TYR A 393 -8.66 23.57 -6.50
CA TYR A 393 -9.00 22.61 -5.46
C TYR A 393 -8.25 22.96 -4.17
N ILE A 394 -8.98 23.04 -3.06
CA ILE A 394 -8.40 23.10 -1.71
C ILE A 394 -8.59 21.72 -1.09
N PHE A 395 -7.47 21.01 -0.89
CA PHE A 395 -7.46 19.66 -0.36
C PHE A 395 -7.66 19.63 1.16
N GLN A 396 -8.15 18.50 1.67
CA GLN A 396 -8.48 18.27 3.08
C GLN A 396 -7.29 18.38 4.04
N ASP A 397 -6.08 17.99 3.62
CA ASP A 397 -4.87 18.04 4.46
C ASP A 397 -3.73 18.84 3.81
N PRO A 398 -3.38 20.03 4.34
CA PRO A 398 -2.24 20.82 3.88
C PRO A 398 -0.90 20.12 3.99
N LEU A 399 -0.71 19.22 4.95
CA LEU A 399 0.55 18.48 5.13
C LEU A 399 0.83 17.55 3.96
N SER A 400 -0.22 16.98 3.38
CA SER A 400 -0.12 16.15 2.18
C SER A 400 0.02 16.97 0.89
N THR A 401 -0.40 18.25 0.92
CA THR A 401 -0.42 19.14 -0.25
C THR A 401 0.91 19.88 -0.43
N LEU A 402 1.52 20.35 0.66
CA LEU A 402 2.76 21.13 0.62
C LEU A 402 3.99 20.22 0.67
N HIS A 403 4.92 20.42 -0.26
CA HIS A 403 6.15 19.65 -0.27
C HIS A 403 7.09 20.10 0.87
N PRO A 404 7.48 19.22 1.81
CA PRO A 404 8.16 19.62 3.05
C PRO A 404 9.60 20.11 2.83
N LEU A 405 10.19 19.79 1.68
CA LEU A 405 11.57 20.17 1.32
C LEU A 405 11.68 21.45 0.48
N TYR A 406 10.56 22.08 0.09
CA TYR A 406 10.58 23.33 -0.67
C TYR A 406 10.02 24.47 0.17
N ARG A 407 10.53 25.69 -0.05
CA ARG A 407 10.02 26.89 0.61
C ARG A 407 8.64 27.25 0.09
N ILE A 408 7.84 27.90 0.93
CA ILE A 408 6.46 28.28 0.61
C ILE A 408 6.39 29.19 -0.61
N GLY A 409 7.27 30.18 -0.69
CA GLY A 409 7.36 31.07 -1.85
C GLY A 409 7.73 30.40 -3.15
N GLN A 410 8.55 29.33 -3.10
CA GLN A 410 8.92 28.57 -4.30
C GLN A 410 7.70 27.81 -4.84
N GLN A 411 6.94 27.17 -3.95
CA GLN A 411 5.75 26.41 -4.33
C GLN A 411 4.64 27.32 -4.88
N LEU A 412 4.43 28.50 -4.27
CA LEU A 412 3.49 29.50 -4.80
C LEU A 412 3.95 30.08 -6.14
N ALA A 413 5.24 30.39 -6.29
CA ALA A 413 5.79 30.88 -7.55
C ALA A 413 5.65 29.84 -8.67
N GLU A 414 5.88 28.56 -8.39
CA GLU A 414 5.68 27.46 -9.33
C GLU A 414 4.22 27.34 -9.79
N ALA A 415 3.26 27.46 -8.86
CA ALA A 415 1.83 27.42 -9.19
C ALA A 415 1.43 28.56 -10.15
N ILE A 416 1.99 29.76 -9.96
CA ILE A 416 1.78 30.92 -10.84
C ILE A 416 2.44 30.70 -12.21
N GLN A 417 3.71 30.30 -12.21
CA GLN A 417 4.51 30.12 -13.43
C GLN A 417 4.02 28.96 -14.29
N SER A 418 3.25 28.03 -13.71
CA SER A 418 2.63 26.92 -14.44
C SER A 418 1.58 27.39 -15.45
N HIS A 419 0.95 28.55 -15.21
CA HIS A 419 -0.10 29.11 -16.08
C HIS A 419 0.27 30.47 -16.68
N HIS A 420 1.19 31.21 -16.08
CA HIS A 420 1.57 32.54 -16.51
C HIS A 420 3.06 32.64 -16.87
N LYS A 421 3.37 33.33 -17.98
CA LYS A 421 4.75 33.60 -18.42
C LYS A 421 5.31 34.81 -17.68
N VAL A 422 5.64 34.63 -16.40
CA VAL A 422 6.20 35.68 -15.53
C VAL A 422 7.60 35.29 -15.03
N SER A 423 8.44 36.29 -14.80
CA SER A 423 9.77 36.11 -14.21
C SER A 423 9.67 35.59 -12.77
N ASN A 424 10.76 35.01 -12.26
CA ASN A 424 10.80 34.53 -10.87
C ASN A 424 10.58 35.67 -9.86
N ALA A 425 11.10 36.87 -10.15
CA ALA A 425 10.93 38.05 -9.31
C ALA A 425 9.46 38.50 -9.24
N GLU A 426 8.77 38.53 -10.39
CA GLU A 426 7.33 38.84 -10.45
C GLU A 426 6.48 37.77 -9.75
N ALA A 427 6.78 36.49 -10.00
CA ALA A 427 6.09 35.37 -9.35
C ALA A 427 6.26 35.42 -7.81
N ARG A 428 7.47 35.73 -7.33
CA ARG A 428 7.73 35.88 -5.89
C ARG A 428 6.99 37.09 -5.30
N ALA A 429 6.97 38.23 -5.98
CA ALA A 429 6.21 39.40 -5.54
C ALA A 429 4.72 39.08 -5.43
N ARG A 430 4.17 38.37 -6.43
CA ARG A 430 2.78 37.90 -6.42
C ARG A 430 2.53 36.87 -5.32
N ALA A 431 3.45 35.94 -5.06
CA ALA A 431 3.36 35.01 -3.95
C ALA A 431 3.29 35.71 -2.59
N ILE A 432 4.09 36.76 -2.37
CA ILE A 432 4.01 37.59 -1.16
C ILE A 432 2.64 38.28 -1.06
N GLN A 433 2.11 38.79 -2.16
CA GLN A 433 0.78 39.40 -2.17
C GLN A 433 -0.31 38.37 -1.83
N LEU A 434 -0.25 37.17 -2.40
CA LEU A 434 -1.20 36.09 -2.08
C LEU A 434 -1.15 35.72 -0.59
N LEU A 435 0.05 35.64 0.00
CA LEU A 435 0.21 35.40 1.44
C LEU A 435 -0.42 36.52 2.28
N LYS A 436 -0.35 37.77 1.84
CA LYS A 436 -1.04 38.90 2.49
C LYS A 436 -2.56 38.78 2.36
N ASP A 437 -3.05 38.45 1.17
CA ASP A 437 -4.48 38.29 0.91
C ASP A 437 -5.10 37.23 1.84
N VAL A 438 -4.39 36.11 2.07
CA VAL A 438 -4.82 35.07 3.02
C VAL A 438 -4.47 35.37 4.49
N ARG A 439 -4.06 36.60 4.80
CA ARG A 439 -3.74 37.12 6.14
C ARG A 439 -2.61 36.36 6.85
N ILE A 440 -1.55 35.95 6.15
CA ILE A 440 -0.33 35.44 6.77
C ILE A 440 0.46 36.62 7.38
N PRO A 441 0.75 36.61 8.69
CA PRO A 441 1.52 37.67 9.32
C PRO A 441 2.97 37.66 8.83
N ASN A 442 3.54 38.84 8.57
CA ASN A 442 4.92 39.01 8.09
C ASN A 442 5.20 38.20 6.81
N ALA A 443 4.30 38.26 5.83
CA ALA A 443 4.38 37.50 4.58
C ALA A 443 5.76 37.57 3.90
N GLU A 444 6.41 38.73 3.93
CA GLU A 444 7.73 38.98 3.35
C GLU A 444 8.85 38.11 3.94
N SER A 445 8.78 37.80 5.24
CA SER A 445 9.72 36.88 5.87
C SER A 445 9.24 35.44 5.77
N ARG A 446 7.92 35.23 5.87
CA ARG A 446 7.29 33.90 5.84
C ARG A 446 7.33 33.19 4.50
N VAL A 447 7.49 33.94 3.41
CA VAL A 447 7.68 33.38 2.06
C VAL A 447 8.89 32.45 1.97
N ASP A 448 9.90 32.65 2.82
CA ASP A 448 11.13 31.85 2.85
C ASP A 448 11.08 30.67 3.84
N ASN A 449 10.00 30.53 4.60
CA ASN A 449 9.82 29.41 5.49
C ASN A 449 9.51 28.12 4.71
N TYR A 450 9.82 26.99 5.34
CA TYR A 450 9.36 25.67 4.96
C TYR A 450 8.00 25.35 5.62
N PRO A 451 7.22 24.40 5.08
CA PRO A 451 5.93 24.03 5.67
C PRO A 451 6.02 23.65 7.15
N HIS A 452 7.06 22.91 7.55
CA HIS A 452 7.23 22.47 8.94
C HIS A 452 7.47 23.61 9.94
N GLU A 453 7.82 24.81 9.47
CA GLU A 453 8.03 26.01 10.29
C GLU A 453 6.76 26.87 10.46
N MET A 454 5.65 26.47 9.83
CA MET A 454 4.35 27.14 9.90
C MET A 454 3.37 26.37 10.80
N SER A 455 2.41 27.08 11.42
CA SER A 455 1.29 26.44 12.15
C SER A 455 0.32 25.75 11.20
N GLY A 456 -0.54 24.84 11.70
CA GLY A 456 -1.56 24.18 10.87
C GLY A 456 -2.47 25.16 10.12
N GLY A 457 -2.97 26.19 10.82
CA GLY A 457 -3.76 27.25 10.20
C GLY A 457 -3.01 28.08 9.15
N MET A 458 -1.71 28.34 9.36
CA MET A 458 -0.89 29.01 8.35
C MET A 458 -0.69 28.13 7.11
N ARG A 459 -0.49 26.82 7.28
CA ARG A 459 -0.39 25.88 6.14
C ARG A 459 -1.71 25.81 5.36
N GLN A 460 -2.85 25.82 6.04
CA GLN A 460 -4.16 25.89 5.36
C GLN A 460 -4.29 27.17 4.54
N ARG A 461 -3.94 28.33 5.12
CA ARG A 461 -3.94 29.63 4.42
C ARG A 461 -3.03 29.60 3.19
N VAL A 462 -1.86 28.96 3.27
CA VAL A 462 -0.99 28.77 2.09
C VAL A 462 -1.67 27.90 1.03
N GLY A 463 -2.35 26.81 1.41
CA GLY A 463 -3.12 26.00 0.48
C GLY A 463 -4.21 26.80 -0.24
N ILE A 464 -4.92 27.66 0.50
CA ILE A 464 -5.91 28.59 -0.06
C ILE A 464 -5.23 29.60 -1.01
N ALA A 465 -4.09 30.17 -0.61
CA ALA A 465 -3.32 31.10 -1.44
C ALA A 465 -2.88 30.46 -2.76
N MET A 466 -2.49 29.18 -2.73
CA MET A 466 -2.12 28.41 -3.90
C MET A 466 -3.31 28.16 -4.83
N ALA A 467 -4.49 27.83 -4.27
CA ALA A 467 -5.71 27.68 -5.04
C ALA A 467 -6.15 28.99 -5.72
N LEU A 468 -5.87 30.14 -5.10
CA LEU A 468 -6.21 31.47 -5.61
C LEU A 468 -5.14 32.07 -6.54
N ALA A 469 -4.01 31.37 -6.74
CA ALA A 469 -2.83 31.95 -7.35
C ALA A 469 -3.08 32.51 -8.76
N ASN A 470 -3.95 31.84 -9.51
CA ASN A 470 -4.27 32.15 -10.91
C ASN A 470 -5.71 32.68 -11.09
N GLU A 471 -6.34 33.18 -10.03
CA GLU A 471 -7.68 33.81 -10.09
C GLU A 471 -8.75 32.87 -10.70
N PRO A 472 -9.02 31.71 -10.09
CA PRO A 472 -9.96 30.73 -10.62
C PRO A 472 -11.40 31.24 -10.65
N ASP A 473 -12.25 30.69 -11.52
CA ASP A 473 -13.68 30.98 -11.55
C ASP A 473 -14.44 30.12 -10.53
N VAL A 474 -13.95 28.90 -10.27
CA VAL A 474 -14.55 27.93 -9.34
C VAL A 474 -13.50 27.39 -8.37
N ILE A 475 -13.87 27.32 -7.08
CA ILE A 475 -13.09 26.65 -6.04
C ILE A 475 -13.88 25.48 -5.49
N ILE A 476 -13.26 24.30 -5.50
CA ILE A 476 -13.76 23.13 -4.78
C ILE A 476 -12.97 23.04 -3.47
N ALA A 477 -13.65 23.24 -2.34
CA ALA A 477 -13.03 23.22 -1.03
C ALA A 477 -13.47 21.96 -0.27
N ASP A 478 -12.56 20.99 -0.15
CA ASP A 478 -12.83 19.70 0.45
C ASP A 478 -12.39 19.69 1.91
N GLU A 479 -13.34 19.86 2.83
CA GLU A 479 -13.09 19.91 4.27
C GLU A 479 -11.97 20.90 4.68
N PRO A 480 -11.99 22.16 4.18
CA PRO A 480 -10.87 23.10 4.30
C PRO A 480 -10.62 23.63 5.73
N THR A 481 -11.45 23.23 6.69
CA THR A 481 -11.34 23.65 8.10
C THR A 481 -11.17 22.46 9.05
N THR A 482 -11.09 21.24 8.53
CA THR A 482 -10.88 20.05 9.36
C THR A 482 -9.53 20.15 10.09
N ALA A 483 -9.48 19.69 11.34
CA ALA A 483 -8.30 19.70 12.22
C ALA A 483 -7.74 21.10 12.57
N LEU A 484 -8.53 22.17 12.40
CA LEU A 484 -8.22 23.52 12.90
C LEU A 484 -9.00 23.82 14.19
N ASP A 485 -8.45 24.69 15.03
CA ASP A 485 -9.20 25.20 16.19
C ASP A 485 -10.35 26.11 15.73
N VAL A 486 -11.40 26.21 16.56
CA VAL A 486 -12.64 26.94 16.23
C VAL A 486 -12.38 28.40 15.86
N THR A 487 -11.36 29.04 16.45
CA THR A 487 -11.02 30.44 16.15
C THR A 487 -10.40 30.57 14.77
N VAL A 488 -9.44 29.71 14.43
CA VAL A 488 -8.83 29.68 13.10
C VAL A 488 -9.85 29.27 12.04
N GLN A 489 -10.71 28.29 12.31
CA GLN A 489 -11.80 27.90 11.41
C GLN A 489 -12.66 29.11 11.04
N ALA A 490 -13.17 29.87 12.02
CA ALA A 490 -13.99 31.05 11.76
C ALA A 490 -13.25 32.10 10.89
N GLN A 491 -11.96 32.29 11.12
CA GLN A 491 -11.16 33.20 10.31
C GLN A 491 -10.95 32.71 8.87
N ILE A 492 -10.82 31.39 8.66
CA ILE A 492 -10.73 30.80 7.31
C ILE A 492 -12.06 30.93 6.57
N LEU A 493 -13.18 30.68 7.23
CA LEU A 493 -14.51 30.83 6.63
C LEU A 493 -14.79 32.27 6.22
N SER A 494 -14.48 33.24 7.08
CA SER A 494 -14.58 34.66 6.74
C SER A 494 -13.68 35.03 5.57
N LEU A 495 -12.44 34.52 5.54
CA LEU A 495 -11.53 34.75 4.41
C LEU A 495 -12.11 34.23 3.08
N LEU A 496 -12.67 33.01 3.07
CA LEU A 496 -13.27 32.43 1.87
C LEU A 496 -14.51 33.20 1.42
N ASP A 497 -15.35 33.67 2.36
CA ASP A 497 -16.52 34.48 2.01
C ASP A 497 -16.16 35.86 1.46
N ASP A 498 -15.17 36.53 2.08
CA ASP A 498 -14.64 37.82 1.59
C ASP A 498 -14.12 37.65 0.15
N LEU A 499 -13.31 36.61 -0.10
CA LEU A 499 -12.78 36.31 -1.43
C LEU A 499 -13.86 35.96 -2.45
N ARG A 500 -14.89 35.21 -2.04
CA ARG A 500 -16.05 34.86 -2.88
C ARG A 500 -16.73 36.12 -3.39
N ARG A 501 -17.01 37.06 -2.48
CA ARG A 501 -17.71 38.32 -2.77
C ARG A 501 -16.86 39.28 -3.58
N ASP A 502 -15.60 39.45 -3.21
CA ASP A 502 -14.69 40.42 -3.86
C ASP A 502 -14.33 40.02 -5.30
N ARG A 503 -14.22 38.71 -5.57
CA ARG A 503 -13.76 38.18 -6.86
C ARG A 503 -14.86 37.49 -7.68
N GLY A 504 -16.08 37.41 -7.17
CA GLY A 504 -17.21 36.76 -7.86
C GLY A 504 -17.06 35.24 -8.05
N LEU A 505 -16.26 34.60 -7.20
CA LEU A 505 -15.91 33.17 -7.30
C LEU A 505 -17.13 32.30 -6.98
N ALA A 506 -17.27 31.18 -7.68
CA ALA A 506 -18.16 30.11 -7.24
C ALA A 506 -17.44 29.14 -6.30
N ILE A 507 -18.09 28.69 -5.24
CA ILE A 507 -17.50 27.76 -4.28
C ILE A 507 -18.38 26.51 -4.17
N ILE A 508 -17.79 25.33 -4.35
CA ILE A 508 -18.35 24.05 -3.88
C ILE A 508 -17.67 23.74 -2.56
N PHE A 509 -18.39 23.90 -1.46
CA PHE A 509 -17.88 23.74 -0.11
C PHE A 509 -18.30 22.39 0.48
N ILE A 510 -17.36 21.48 0.67
CA ILE A 510 -17.63 20.15 1.20
C ILE A 510 -17.29 20.13 2.68
N THR A 511 -18.25 19.70 3.50
CA THR A 511 -18.07 19.60 4.95
C THR A 511 -19.02 18.57 5.53
N HIS A 512 -18.79 18.19 6.78
CA HIS A 512 -19.73 17.43 7.59
C HIS A 512 -20.41 18.30 8.67
N ASP A 513 -20.03 19.59 8.78
CA ASP A 513 -20.52 20.51 9.81
C ASP A 513 -21.61 21.44 9.26
N PHE A 514 -22.83 21.29 9.78
CA PHE A 514 -23.97 22.14 9.42
C PHE A 514 -23.84 23.59 9.90
N GLY A 515 -23.12 23.85 10.99
CA GLY A 515 -22.88 25.21 11.47
C GLY A 515 -22.05 26.01 10.47
N VAL A 516 -21.08 25.36 9.83
CA VAL A 516 -20.29 25.97 8.75
C VAL A 516 -21.13 26.23 7.51
N VAL A 517 -21.98 25.27 7.12
CA VAL A 517 -22.90 25.43 5.98
C VAL A 517 -23.84 26.61 6.21
N ALA A 518 -24.43 26.72 7.41
CA ALA A 518 -25.33 27.81 7.78
C ALA A 518 -24.68 29.20 7.71
N GLN A 519 -23.37 29.28 7.96
CA GLN A 519 -22.63 30.54 7.96
C GLN A 519 -22.20 30.99 6.55
N LEU A 520 -21.90 30.06 5.63
CA LEU A 520 -21.20 30.37 4.38
C LEU A 520 -22.02 30.06 3.10
N CYS A 521 -22.86 29.02 3.11
CA CYS A 521 -23.45 28.47 1.89
C CYS A 521 -24.82 29.07 1.57
N ASP A 522 -25.06 29.42 0.31
CA ASP A 522 -26.37 29.90 -0.16
C ASP A 522 -27.35 28.73 -0.36
N ARG A 523 -26.81 27.61 -0.87
CA ARG A 523 -27.52 26.35 -1.10
C ARG A 523 -26.77 25.18 -0.47
N VAL A 524 -27.50 24.13 -0.13
CA VAL A 524 -26.93 22.88 0.39
C VAL A 524 -27.48 21.68 -0.38
N ALA A 525 -26.61 20.71 -0.63
CA ALA A 525 -26.92 19.39 -1.13
C ALA A 525 -26.44 18.33 -0.12
N VAL A 526 -27.37 17.52 0.34
CA VAL A 526 -27.14 16.43 1.30
C VAL A 526 -26.91 15.15 0.52
N MET A 527 -25.79 14.48 0.78
CA MET A 527 -25.33 13.29 0.08
C MET A 527 -25.30 12.07 1.01
N TYR A 528 -25.86 10.96 0.54
CA TYR A 528 -25.85 9.68 1.24
C TYR A 528 -25.59 8.53 0.25
N ALA A 529 -24.67 7.63 0.60
CA ALA A 529 -24.37 6.42 -0.18
C ALA A 529 -24.21 6.66 -1.70
N GLY A 530 -23.45 7.68 -2.07
CA GLY A 530 -23.16 8.00 -3.48
C GLY A 530 -24.21 8.85 -4.18
N ARG A 531 -25.29 9.28 -3.51
CA ARG A 531 -26.41 10.00 -4.14
C ARG A 531 -26.82 11.25 -3.38
N ILE A 532 -27.32 12.26 -4.10
CA ILE A 532 -28.00 13.41 -3.48
C ILE A 532 -29.38 12.98 -3.01
N VAL A 533 -29.64 13.18 -1.71
CA VAL A 533 -30.91 12.82 -1.06
C VAL A 533 -31.80 14.01 -0.78
N GLU A 534 -31.23 15.20 -0.63
CA GLU A 534 -31.97 16.46 -0.49
C GLU A 534 -31.11 17.62 -0.96
N GLN A 535 -31.72 18.61 -1.61
CA GLN A 535 -31.05 19.85 -1.96
C GLN A 535 -32.01 21.04 -1.92
N GLY A 536 -31.50 22.22 -1.57
CA GLY A 536 -32.30 23.43 -1.49
C GLY A 536 -31.52 24.64 -0.97
N PRO A 537 -32.19 25.81 -0.83
CA PRO A 537 -31.63 26.94 -0.09
C PRO A 537 -31.26 26.50 1.33
N THR A 538 -30.08 26.92 1.81
CA THR A 538 -29.52 26.45 3.08
C THR A 538 -30.52 26.59 4.22
N GLN A 539 -31.07 27.79 4.41
CA GLN A 539 -32.04 28.05 5.48
C GLN A 539 -33.25 27.11 5.42
N ALA A 540 -33.83 26.89 4.24
CA ALA A 540 -35.01 26.05 4.07
C ALA A 540 -34.74 24.56 4.38
N VAL A 541 -33.53 24.07 4.10
CA VAL A 541 -33.14 22.68 4.40
C VAL A 541 -32.82 22.51 5.88
N LEU A 542 -32.18 23.50 6.51
CA LEU A 542 -31.83 23.45 7.93
C LEU A 542 -33.05 23.58 8.86
N GLU A 543 -33.96 24.49 8.54
CA GLU A 543 -35.15 24.76 9.37
C GLU A 543 -36.23 23.69 9.20
N ALA A 544 -36.43 23.21 7.97
CA ALA A 544 -37.51 22.27 7.65
C ALA A 544 -37.02 21.10 6.79
N PRO A 545 -36.07 20.26 7.26
CA PRO A 545 -35.48 19.18 6.48
C PRO A 545 -36.54 18.16 6.03
N ALA A 546 -36.60 17.87 4.73
CA ALA A 546 -37.62 16.99 4.14
C ALA A 546 -37.20 15.52 4.14
N HIS A 547 -35.91 15.19 3.98
CA HIS A 547 -35.48 13.80 3.99
C HIS A 547 -35.24 13.32 5.44
N PRO A 548 -35.75 12.13 5.85
CA PRO A 548 -35.53 11.61 7.21
C PRO A 548 -34.06 11.52 7.62
N TYR A 549 -33.17 11.17 6.67
CA TYR A 549 -31.72 11.25 6.87
C TYR A 549 -31.25 12.66 7.23
N THR A 550 -31.62 13.68 6.45
CA THR A 550 -31.23 15.08 6.70
C THR A 550 -31.69 15.53 8.09
N LYS A 551 -32.96 15.25 8.44
CA LYS A 551 -33.54 15.58 9.74
C LYS A 551 -32.74 14.96 10.89
N ARG A 552 -32.35 13.68 10.75
CA ARG A 552 -31.55 12.99 11.76
C ARG A 552 -30.12 13.51 11.81
N LEU A 553 -29.51 13.81 10.66
CA LEU A 553 -28.14 14.32 10.60
C LEU A 553 -28.05 15.69 11.30
N ILE A 554 -29.05 16.55 11.12
CA ILE A 554 -29.17 17.83 11.85
C ILE A 554 -29.38 17.58 13.35
N ALA A 555 -30.25 16.63 13.73
CA ALA A 555 -30.51 16.31 15.14
C ALA A 555 -29.28 15.74 15.89
N CYS A 556 -28.29 15.21 15.17
CA CYS A 556 -27.01 14.77 15.75
C CYS A 556 -26.08 15.94 16.10
N VAL A 557 -26.32 17.15 15.60
CA VAL A 557 -25.48 18.32 15.88
C VAL A 557 -25.82 18.88 17.27
N PRO A 558 -24.84 19.06 18.16
CA PRO A 558 -25.08 19.63 19.49
C PRO A 558 -25.55 21.09 19.40
N GLU A 559 -26.62 21.43 20.13
CA GLU A 559 -27.06 22.81 20.31
C GLU A 559 -26.30 23.46 21.48
N LEU A 560 -25.59 24.56 21.21
CA LEU A 560 -24.89 25.32 22.24
C LEU A 560 -25.90 25.93 23.24
N GLY A 561 -25.69 25.69 24.54
CA GLY A 561 -26.56 26.19 25.60
C GLY A 561 -27.78 25.31 25.94
N GLY A 562 -27.99 24.19 25.23
CA GLY A 562 -29.12 23.27 25.45
C GLY A 562 -29.02 22.34 26.69
N GLY A 563 -27.98 22.48 27.51
CA GLY A 563 -27.76 21.65 28.70
C GLY A 563 -27.36 20.19 28.42
N ARG A 564 -27.55 19.29 29.39
CA ARG A 564 -27.28 17.85 29.25
C ARG A 564 -28.44 17.14 28.53
N ARG A 565 -28.45 17.22 27.20
CA ARG A 565 -29.31 16.40 26.35
C ARG A 565 -28.54 15.17 25.87
N GLU A 566 -29.22 14.03 25.81
CA GLU A 566 -28.69 12.84 25.13
C GLU A 566 -28.59 13.15 23.62
N LEU A 567 -27.38 13.07 23.06
CA LEU A 567 -27.15 13.35 21.65
C LEU A 567 -27.88 12.29 20.82
N ALA A 568 -28.71 12.75 19.88
CA ALA A 568 -29.32 11.83 18.94
C ALA A 568 -28.23 11.18 18.09
N ALA A 569 -28.36 9.88 17.83
CA ALA A 569 -27.48 9.14 16.94
C ALA A 569 -28.30 8.43 15.87
N ILE A 570 -27.75 8.34 14.66
CA ILE A 570 -28.37 7.55 13.60
C ILE A 570 -27.95 6.09 13.81
N PRO A 571 -28.88 5.16 14.10
CA PRO A 571 -28.54 3.77 14.39
C PRO A 571 -27.93 3.06 13.17
N GLY A 572 -27.11 2.04 13.45
CA GLY A 572 -26.45 1.23 12.43
C GLY A 572 -25.28 1.93 11.72
N LEU A 573 -24.70 1.24 10.74
CA LEU A 573 -23.62 1.75 9.90
C LEU A 573 -24.13 2.12 8.50
N PRO A 574 -23.50 3.08 7.80
CA PRO A 574 -23.76 3.31 6.38
C PRO A 574 -23.61 2.01 5.56
N PRO A 575 -24.42 1.81 4.51
CA PRO A 575 -24.28 0.65 3.64
C PRO A 575 -22.93 0.70 2.92
N VAL A 576 -22.37 -0.48 2.65
CA VAL A 576 -21.21 -0.60 1.78
C VAL A 576 -21.61 -0.35 0.34
N VAL A 577 -20.85 0.49 -0.37
CA VAL A 577 -21.23 0.99 -1.71
C VAL A 577 -21.04 -0.03 -2.85
N ASP A 578 -20.54 -1.24 -2.55
CA ASP A 578 -20.50 -2.36 -3.50
C ASP A 578 -21.74 -3.27 -3.41
N ASN A 579 -22.56 -3.11 -2.37
CA ASN A 579 -23.80 -3.86 -2.17
C ASN A 579 -24.88 -2.94 -1.58
N LEU A 580 -25.29 -1.95 -2.37
CA LEU A 580 -26.38 -1.04 -1.99
C LEU A 580 -27.72 -1.80 -2.01
N PRO A 581 -28.62 -1.57 -1.04
CA PRO A 581 -29.94 -2.18 -1.04
C PRO A 581 -30.79 -1.67 -2.22
N GLU A 582 -31.75 -2.48 -2.66
CA GLU A 582 -32.76 -2.04 -3.60
C GLU A 582 -33.63 -0.91 -2.99
N GLY A 583 -34.13 0.01 -3.83
CA GLY A 583 -34.88 1.16 -3.34
C GLY A 583 -34.02 2.29 -2.79
N CYS A 584 -34.45 2.84 -1.66
CA CYS A 584 -33.76 3.89 -0.93
C CYS A 584 -32.62 3.32 -0.09
N ALA A 585 -31.39 3.79 -0.35
CA ALA A 585 -30.20 3.37 0.39
C ALA A 585 -30.30 3.61 1.91
N PHE A 586 -31.11 4.59 2.35
CA PHE A 586 -31.33 4.89 3.76
C PHE A 586 -32.48 4.09 4.41
N ALA A 587 -33.26 3.31 3.64
CA ALA A 587 -34.40 2.56 4.17
C ALA A 587 -34.06 1.65 5.37
N PRO A 588 -32.90 0.95 5.44
CA PRO A 588 -32.55 0.14 6.61
C PRO A 588 -32.36 0.95 7.92
N ARG A 589 -32.09 2.25 7.81
CA ARG A 589 -31.82 3.16 8.94
C ARG A 589 -32.93 4.21 9.14
N CYS A 590 -33.99 4.16 8.33
CA CYS A 590 -35.09 5.11 8.35
C CYS A 590 -36.25 4.60 9.23
N ASP A 591 -36.73 5.44 10.15
CA ASP A 591 -37.92 5.21 10.97
C ASP A 591 -39.23 5.19 10.18
N LYS A 592 -39.26 5.86 9.02
CA LYS A 592 -40.44 5.93 8.13
C LYS A 592 -40.36 4.96 6.95
N ALA A 593 -39.43 4.01 6.97
CA ALA A 593 -39.28 3.06 5.88
C ALA A 593 -40.54 2.20 5.73
N GLN A 594 -41.11 2.17 4.52
CA GLN A 594 -42.17 1.26 4.12
C GLN A 594 -41.66 0.27 3.07
N GLU A 595 -42.47 -0.74 2.73
CA GLU A 595 -42.09 -1.74 1.73
C GLU A 595 -41.78 -1.10 0.36
N SER A 596 -42.53 -0.07 -0.03
CA SER A 596 -42.28 0.68 -1.27
C SER A 596 -40.94 1.42 -1.27
N CYS A 597 -40.33 1.69 -0.11
CA CYS A 597 -39.00 2.29 -0.02
C CYS A 597 -37.87 1.28 -0.30
N ARG A 598 -38.18 -0.02 -0.32
CA ARG A 598 -37.22 -1.13 -0.51
C ARG A 598 -37.24 -1.67 -1.93
N ALA A 599 -38.01 -1.07 -2.82
CA ALA A 599 -38.17 -1.50 -4.22
C ALA A 599 -38.08 -0.31 -5.19
N GLY A 600 -37.54 -0.57 -6.39
CA GLY A 600 -37.45 0.41 -7.48
C GLY A 600 -36.35 1.47 -7.29
N ASP A 601 -36.29 2.46 -8.20
CA ASP A 601 -35.42 3.63 -8.03
C ASP A 601 -36.22 4.82 -7.48
N VAL A 602 -35.74 5.41 -6.39
CA VAL A 602 -36.36 6.61 -5.81
C VAL A 602 -35.73 7.82 -6.49
N ALA A 603 -36.47 8.47 -7.39
CA ALA A 603 -36.00 9.67 -8.08
C ALA A 603 -35.89 10.89 -7.13
N LEU A 604 -34.96 11.79 -7.43
CA LEU A 604 -34.89 13.11 -6.81
C LEU A 604 -36.01 13.98 -7.39
N LYS A 605 -37.06 14.27 -6.61
CA LYS A 605 -38.26 15.01 -7.06
C LYS A 605 -38.36 16.37 -6.37
N GLY A 606 -38.86 17.37 -7.09
CA GLY A 606 -39.16 18.70 -6.56
C GLY A 606 -39.04 19.80 -7.62
N THR A 607 -39.57 20.98 -7.32
CA THR A 607 -39.41 22.19 -8.15
C THR A 607 -38.25 23.02 -7.64
N ALA A 608 -37.36 23.46 -8.54
CA ALA A 608 -36.26 24.34 -8.19
C ALA A 608 -36.77 25.54 -7.34
N PRO A 609 -36.09 25.89 -6.23
CA PRO A 609 -34.75 25.45 -5.85
C PRO A 609 -34.69 24.17 -4.99
N ARG A 610 -35.80 23.50 -4.66
CA ARG A 610 -35.83 22.41 -3.68
C ARG A 610 -36.17 21.05 -4.29
N ALA A 611 -35.39 20.03 -3.97
CA ALA A 611 -35.65 18.65 -4.39
C ALA A 611 -35.26 17.63 -3.32
N VAL A 612 -36.00 16.52 -3.25
CA VAL A 612 -35.84 15.46 -2.25
C VAL A 612 -35.99 14.08 -2.88
N ARG A 613 -35.12 13.14 -2.47
CA ARG A 613 -35.12 11.74 -2.91
C ARG A 613 -35.83 10.87 -1.88
N CYS A 614 -37.12 11.13 -1.67
CA CYS A 614 -37.92 10.42 -0.68
C CYS A 614 -39.35 10.21 -1.18
N LEU A 615 -39.91 9.02 -0.94
CA LEU A 615 -41.33 8.74 -1.20
C LEU A 615 -42.24 9.34 -0.11
N TYR A 616 -41.73 9.46 1.11
CA TYR A 616 -42.47 9.93 2.29
C TYR A 616 -41.70 11.03 3.04
N PRO A 617 -41.52 12.22 2.42
CA PRO A 617 -40.79 13.31 3.03
C PRO A 617 -41.41 13.74 4.36
N GLU A 618 -40.60 14.34 5.22
CA GLU A 618 -41.05 15.09 6.39
C GLU A 618 -41.94 16.25 5.97
N VAL A 619 -43.00 16.46 6.73
CA VAL A 619 -43.87 17.63 6.57
C VAL A 619 -43.31 18.72 7.46
N ALA A 620 -43.19 19.94 6.94
CA ALA A 620 -42.82 21.10 7.75
C ALA A 620 -43.86 21.26 8.87
N VAL A 621 -43.41 21.30 10.13
CA VAL A 621 -44.26 21.50 11.30
C VAL A 621 -44.47 22.98 11.52
#